data_AF-A0A2G9YR67-F1
#
_entry.id   AF-A0A2G9YR67-F1
#
_cell.length_a   1.000
_cell.length_b   1.000
_cell.length_c   1.000
_cell.angle_alpha   90.00
_cell.angle_beta   90.00
_cell.angle_gamma   90.00
#
_symmetry.space_group_name_H-M   'P 1'
#
loop_
_entity.id
_entity.type
_entity.pdbx_description
1 polymer ?
#
loop_
_entity_poly.entity_id
_entity_poly.type
_entity_poly.pdbx_seq_one_letter_code
_entity_poly.pdbx_strand_id
1 'polypeptide(L)'
;MSNRYEDIILQAQKIIYCPACGRHYEVSEIKLRGCLDNAYILQTICSHGHAPLMTIFVTSYQNGAEKSQVHKQVENKEKLTTDDVIKAHQQIEKFNGDFAKLWGNLE
;
A
#
# COMPACT_ATOMS: atom_id res chain seq x y z
N MET A 1 -17.99 -3.08 -18.88
CA MET A 1 -16.81 -3.62 -18.16
C MET A 1 -16.88 -3.02 -16.77
N SER A 2 -17.21 -3.81 -15.74
CA SER A 2 -17.34 -3.28 -14.37
C SER A 2 -15.98 -2.79 -13.89
N ASN A 3 -15.93 -1.59 -13.33
CA ASN A 3 -14.71 -1.07 -12.73
C ASN A 3 -14.49 -1.83 -11.41
N ARG A 4 -13.35 -2.51 -11.24
CA ARG A 4 -13.02 -3.30 -10.04
C ARG A 4 -13.23 -2.51 -8.73
N TYR A 5 -13.09 -1.19 -8.78
CA TYR A 5 -13.37 -0.28 -7.67
C TYR A 5 -14.86 -0.27 -7.25
N GLU A 6 -15.78 -0.25 -8.21
CA GLU A 6 -17.22 -0.23 -7.94
C GLU A 6 -17.65 -1.51 -7.25
N ASP A 7 -17.13 -2.65 -7.72
CA ASP A 7 -17.41 -3.96 -7.14
C ASP A 7 -16.98 -4.03 -5.67
N ILE A 8 -15.83 -3.44 -5.32
CA ILE A 8 -15.33 -3.41 -3.94
C ILE A 8 -16.20 -2.53 -3.05
N ILE A 9 -16.59 -1.34 -3.52
CA ILE A 9 -17.48 -0.48 -2.74
C ILE A 9 -18.83 -1.15 -2.52
N LEU A 10 -19.39 -1.78 -3.55
CA LEU A 10 -20.65 -2.51 -3.44
C LEU A 10 -20.56 -3.71 -2.50
N GLN A 11 -19.41 -4.41 -2.45
CA GLN A 11 -19.19 -5.48 -1.48
C GLN A 11 -19.04 -4.94 -0.05
N ALA A 12 -18.26 -3.86 0.12
CA ALA A 12 -18.08 -3.20 1.40
C ALA A 12 -19.39 -2.68 1.98
N GLN A 13 -20.25 -2.10 1.13
CA GLN A 13 -21.57 -1.61 1.50
C GLN A 13 -22.45 -2.69 2.16
N LYS A 14 -22.32 -3.95 1.74
CA LYS A 14 -23.14 -5.06 2.24
C LYS A 14 -22.78 -5.52 3.65
N ILE A 15 -21.57 -5.18 4.14
CA ILE A 15 -21.07 -5.71 5.41
C ILE A 15 -20.66 -4.63 6.40
N ILE A 16 -20.37 -3.41 5.94
CA ILE A 16 -19.95 -2.32 6.80
C ILE A 16 -21.17 -1.51 7.23
N TYR A 17 -21.33 -1.36 8.54
CA TYR A 17 -22.36 -0.55 9.16
C TYR A 17 -21.74 0.49 10.11
N CYS A 18 -22.50 1.54 10.40
CA CYS A 18 -22.12 2.51 11.40
C CYS A 18 -22.25 1.88 12.80
N PRO A 19 -21.18 1.81 13.61
CA PRO A 19 -21.25 1.20 14.94
C PRO A 19 -22.09 2.00 15.94
N ALA A 20 -22.35 3.28 15.66
CA ALA A 20 -23.16 4.13 16.53
C ALA A 20 -24.67 3.95 16.30
N CYS A 21 -25.12 3.84 15.04
CA CYS A 21 -26.55 3.74 14.72
C CYS A 21 -26.99 2.44 14.05
N GLY A 22 -26.05 1.53 13.75
CA GLY A 22 -26.34 0.23 13.13
C GLY A 22 -26.72 0.26 11.65
N ARG A 23 -26.82 1.44 11.01
CA ARG A 23 -27.20 1.57 9.60
C ARG A 23 -26.04 1.16 8.68
N HIS A 24 -26.36 0.49 7.57
CA HIS A 24 -25.42 0.30 6.47
C HIS A 24 -25.12 1.64 5.78
N TYR A 25 -23.87 1.85 5.41
CA TYR A 25 -23.49 3.05 4.66
C TYR A 25 -24.08 3.02 3.24
N GLU A 26 -24.40 4.19 2.70
CA GLU A 26 -24.68 4.36 1.27
C GLU A 26 -23.37 4.34 0.47
N VAL A 27 -23.42 4.02 -0.82
CA VAL A 27 -22.24 4.04 -1.70
C VAL A 27 -21.53 5.40 -1.66
N SER A 28 -22.31 6.49 -1.63
CA SER A 28 -21.80 7.87 -1.55
C SER A 28 -21.11 8.20 -0.21
N GLU A 29 -21.37 7.41 0.83
CA GLU A 29 -20.80 7.58 2.17
C GLU A 29 -19.49 6.79 2.34
N ILE A 30 -19.12 5.97 1.36
CA ILE A 30 -17.91 5.13 1.36
C ILE A 30 -16.90 5.74 0.38
N LYS A 31 -15.73 6.13 0.88
CA LYS A 31 -14.65 6.72 0.07
C LYS A 31 -13.43 5.81 0.11
N LEU A 32 -12.94 5.41 -1.05
CA LEU A 32 -11.64 4.75 -1.14
C LEU A 32 -10.53 5.78 -0.87
N ARG A 33 -9.67 5.51 0.12
CA ARG A 33 -8.53 6.37 0.48
C ARG A 33 -7.19 5.81 0.02
N GLY A 34 -7.12 4.50 -0.20
CA GLY A 34 -5.91 3.86 -0.70
C GLY A 34 -6.05 2.36 -0.80
N CYS A 35 -5.01 1.72 -1.32
CA CYS A 35 -4.87 0.27 -1.37
C CYS A 35 -3.50 -0.08 -0.79
N LEU A 36 -3.47 -1.13 0.04
CA LEU A 36 -2.26 -1.74 0.56
C LEU A 36 -2.38 -3.25 0.29
N ASP A 37 -1.54 -3.77 -0.60
CA ASP A 37 -1.56 -5.18 -1.00
C ASP A 37 -2.91 -5.65 -1.56
N ASN A 38 -3.56 -6.53 -0.82
CA ASN A 38 -4.88 -7.12 -1.06
C ASN A 38 -5.97 -6.41 -0.23
N ALA A 39 -5.64 -5.31 0.43
CA ALA A 39 -6.51 -4.59 1.34
C ALA A 39 -6.82 -3.18 0.81
N TYR A 40 -8.08 -2.80 0.88
CA TYR A 40 -8.55 -1.46 0.52
C TYR A 40 -8.80 -0.67 1.79
N ILE A 41 -8.28 0.56 1.83
CA ILE A 41 -8.49 1.48 2.94
C ILE A 41 -9.69 2.34 2.59
N LEU A 42 -10.80 2.10 3.27
CA LEU A 42 -12.07 2.79 3.07
C LEU A 42 -12.27 3.79 4.21
N GLN A 43 -12.72 4.99 3.89
CA GLN A 43 -13.27 5.93 4.84
C GLN A 43 -14.78 5.94 4.73
N THR A 44 -15.49 5.79 5.84
CA THR A 44 -16.94 5.89 5.90
C THR A 44 -17.37 7.14 6.65
N ILE A 45 -18.37 7.85 6.13
CA ILE A 45 -18.90 9.09 6.70
C ILE A 45 -20.41 8.91 6.89
N CYS A 46 -20.86 8.80 8.14
CA CYS A 46 -22.27 8.60 8.43
C CYS A 46 -23.07 9.89 8.24
N SER A 47 -24.13 9.87 7.42
CA SER A 47 -25.06 11.01 7.27
C SER A 47 -25.81 11.41 8.54
N HIS A 48 -25.84 10.57 9.58
CA HIS A 48 -26.42 10.93 10.89
C HIS A 48 -25.45 11.75 11.78
N GLY A 49 -24.29 12.14 11.24
CA GLY A 49 -23.35 13.02 11.95
C GLY A 49 -22.41 12.32 12.93
N HIS A 50 -22.31 10.98 12.89
CA HIS A 50 -21.33 10.24 13.67
C HIS A 50 -19.92 10.39 13.12
N ALA A 51 -18.92 10.16 13.98
CA ALA A 51 -17.51 10.27 13.63
C ALA A 51 -17.16 9.39 12.40
N PRO A 52 -16.37 9.92 11.44
CA PRO A 52 -15.89 9.14 10.32
C PRO A 52 -15.02 7.97 10.77
N LEU A 53 -15.09 6.84 10.07
CA LEU A 53 -14.30 5.65 10.38
C LEU A 53 -13.39 5.29 9.22
N MET A 54 -12.22 4.76 9.57
CA MET A 54 -11.31 4.13 8.63
C MET A 54 -11.46 2.61 8.77
N THR A 55 -11.76 1.93 7.67
CA THR A 55 -11.95 0.48 7.62
C THR A 55 -10.99 -0.13 6.61
N ILE A 56 -10.29 -1.18 7.01
CA ILE A 56 -9.43 -1.96 6.14
C ILE A 56 -10.23 -3.16 5.62
N PHE A 57 -10.41 -3.24 4.31
CA PHE A 57 -11.22 -4.24 3.64
C PHE A 57 -10.33 -5.20 2.84
N VAL A 58 -10.11 -6.40 3.36
CA VAL A 58 -9.23 -7.41 2.74
C VAL A 58 -10.02 -8.21 1.70
N THR A 59 -9.59 -8.16 0.44
CA THR A 59 -10.33 -8.73 -0.71
C THR A 59 -9.95 -10.17 -1.05
N SER A 60 -8.86 -10.69 -0.49
CA SER A 60 -8.52 -12.12 -0.62
C SER A 60 -7.63 -12.56 0.54
N TYR A 61 -8.06 -13.53 1.33
CA TYR A 61 -7.14 -14.34 2.12
C TYR A 61 -6.50 -15.34 1.15
N GLN A 62 -5.31 -15.02 0.63
CA GLN A 62 -4.53 -16.05 -0.06
C GLN A 62 -4.08 -17.06 1.01
N ASN A 63 -4.85 -18.15 1.12
CA ASN A 63 -4.39 -19.36 1.81
C ASN A 63 -3.21 -19.91 1.03
N GLY A 64 -2.00 -19.53 1.42
CA GLY A 64 -0.75 -20.08 0.91
C GLY A 64 -0.17 -19.38 -0.34
N ALA A 65 1.09 -19.00 -0.21
CA ALA A 65 2.13 -19.01 -1.25
C ALA A 65 2.10 -18.03 -2.42
N GLU A 66 1.15 -17.11 -2.54
CA GLU A 66 1.33 -15.96 -3.45
C GLU A 66 1.56 -14.69 -2.65
N LYS A 67 2.81 -14.23 -2.66
CA LYS A 67 3.20 -12.97 -2.03
C LYS A 67 2.40 -11.85 -2.70
N SER A 68 1.75 -11.02 -1.89
CA SER A 68 1.26 -9.69 -2.26
C SER A 68 2.17 -9.07 -3.31
N GLN A 69 1.63 -8.72 -4.46
CA GLN A 69 2.38 -8.13 -5.56
C GLN A 69 2.83 -6.68 -5.28
N VAL A 70 2.77 -6.20 -4.04
CA VAL A 70 3.31 -4.90 -3.61
C VAL A 70 4.83 -4.94 -3.43
N HIS A 71 5.44 -6.12 -3.50
CA HIS A 71 6.89 -6.26 -3.74
C HIS A 71 7.24 -6.64 -5.19
N LYS A 72 6.33 -6.50 -6.16
CA LYS A 72 6.70 -6.56 -7.60
C LYS A 72 7.16 -5.21 -8.18
N GLN A 73 7.51 -4.26 -7.31
CA GLN A 73 8.45 -3.18 -7.61
C GLN A 73 9.80 -3.38 -6.89
N VAL A 74 10.21 -4.63 -6.65
CA VAL A 74 11.64 -4.90 -6.80
C VAL A 74 11.82 -5.01 -8.30
N GLU A 75 12.06 -3.84 -8.91
CA GLU A 75 12.71 -3.73 -10.21
C GLU A 75 13.78 -4.81 -10.31
N ASN A 76 13.99 -5.28 -11.52
CA ASN A 76 15.04 -6.18 -11.94
C ASN A 76 16.40 -5.77 -11.33
N LYS A 77 16.64 -6.06 -10.05
CA LYS A 77 17.90 -5.77 -9.37
C LYS A 77 18.81 -6.80 -9.97
N GLU A 78 19.64 -6.33 -10.90
CA GLU A 78 20.77 -7.09 -11.39
C GLU A 78 21.41 -7.79 -10.19
N LYS A 79 21.70 -9.09 -10.36
CA LYS A 79 22.33 -9.87 -9.29
C LYS A 79 23.60 -9.13 -8.90
N LEU A 80 23.74 -8.80 -7.61
CA LEU A 80 24.97 -8.23 -7.08
C LEU A 80 26.15 -9.09 -7.53
N THR A 81 27.12 -8.44 -8.15
CA THR A 81 28.36 -9.06 -8.64
C THR A 81 29.47 -8.87 -7.62
N THR A 82 30.55 -9.62 -7.76
CA THR A 82 31.77 -9.42 -6.97
C THR A 82 32.34 -8.02 -7.18
N ASP A 83 32.20 -7.44 -8.38
CA ASP A 83 32.68 -6.11 -8.70
C ASP A 83 31.95 -5.01 -7.90
N ASP A 84 30.66 -5.20 -7.61
CA ASP A 84 29.88 -4.27 -6.79
C ASP A 84 30.42 -4.22 -5.35
N VAL A 85 30.81 -5.38 -4.81
CA VAL A 85 31.42 -5.48 -3.47
C VAL A 85 32.78 -4.79 -3.44
N ILE A 86 33.59 -4.98 -4.48
CA ILE A 86 34.91 -4.33 -4.59
C ILE A 86 34.75 -2.81 -4.68
N LYS A 87 33.83 -2.31 -5.51
CA LYS A 87 33.55 -0.87 -5.64
C LYS A 87 33.10 -0.25 -4.31
N ALA A 88 32.19 -0.93 -3.59
CA ALA A 88 31.74 -0.48 -2.28
C ALA A 88 32.89 -0.39 -1.27
N HIS A 89 33.75 -1.42 -1.22
CA HIS A 89 34.93 -1.41 -0.35
C HIS A 89 35.86 -0.23 -0.65
N GLN A 90 36.17 0.02 -1.92
CA GLN A 90 37.03 1.13 -2.34
C GLN A 90 36.44 2.50 -2.00
N GLN A 91 35.12 2.67 -2.09
CA GLN A 91 34.46 3.91 -1.73
C GLN A 91 34.49 4.15 -0.22
N ILE A 92 34.28 3.10 0.59
CA ILE A 92 34.35 3.18 2.06
C ILE A 92 35.77 3.48 2.52
N GLU A 93 36.78 2.83 1.93
CA GLU A 93 38.19 3.06 2.27
C GLU A 93 38.64 4.50 1.99
N LYS A 94 38.20 5.07 0.86
CA LYS A 94 38.53 6.44 0.45
C LYS A 94 37.60 7.49 1.06
N PHE A 95 36.65 7.08 1.90
CA PHE A 95 35.67 7.98 2.47
C PHE A 95 36.32 8.91 3.49
N ASN A 96 36.22 10.20 3.23
CA ASN A 96 36.81 11.26 4.06
C ASN A 96 35.79 11.93 4.99
N GLY A 97 34.61 11.34 5.19
CA GLY A 97 33.54 11.91 6.01
C GLY A 97 32.62 12.90 5.28
N ASP A 98 32.83 13.14 3.97
CA ASP A 98 31.96 14.02 3.17
C ASP A 98 30.76 13.24 2.62
N PHE A 99 29.69 13.19 3.42
CA PHE A 99 28.47 12.48 3.07
C PHE A 99 27.82 13.05 1.79
N ALA A 100 27.90 14.35 1.51
CA ALA A 100 27.29 14.93 0.31
C ALA A 100 27.86 14.32 -0.99
N LYS A 101 29.15 13.97 -1.00
CA LYS A 101 29.80 13.33 -2.16
C LYS A 101 29.52 11.83 -2.29
N LEU A 102 29.04 11.17 -1.24
CA LEU A 102 28.85 9.72 -1.25
C LEU A 102 27.53 9.30 -1.93
N TRP A 103 26.50 10.17 -1.93
CA TRP A 103 25.21 9.93 -2.62
C TRP A 103 24.91 10.91 -3.76
N GLY A 104 25.77 11.91 -4.00
CA GLY A 104 25.52 12.98 -4.97
C GLY A 104 25.60 12.60 -6.45
N ASN A 105 25.90 11.34 -6.80
CA ASN A 105 26.00 10.87 -8.19
C ASN A 105 24.84 9.95 -8.60
N LEU A 106 23.68 10.06 -7.94
CA LEU A 106 22.43 9.39 -8.34
C LEU A 106 21.56 10.40 -9.13
N GLU A 107 22.02 10.79 -10.32
CA GLU A 107 21.22 11.43 -11.39
C GLU A 107 21.44 10.69 -12.71
#